data_AF-A0A7K0PED4-F1
#
_entry.id   AF-A0A7K0PED4-F1
#
_cell.length_a   1.000
_cell.length_b   1.000
_cell.length_c   1.000
_cell.angle_alpha   90.00
_cell.angle_beta   90.00
_cell.angle_gamma   90.00
#
_symmetry.space_group_name_H-M   'P 1'
#
loop_
_entity.id
_entity.type
_entity.pdbx_description
1 polymer ?
#
loop_
_entity_poly.entity_id
_entity_poly.type
_entity_poly.pdbx_seq_one_letter_code
_entity_poly.pdbx_strand_id
1 'polypeptide(L)'
;MFDCSKDVRAFHDQKVVLPQAEQSAMRRRRDANRDRLRKGLKENGDPAPIEFVKQGSYAMLTMLQHPTNDYDIDDGVYFRKEDLVGSRGAEMSAL
;
A
#
# COMPACT_ATOMS: atom_id res chain seq x y z
N MET A 1 8.88 9.86 -41.62
CA MET A 1 8.36 9.25 -40.38
C MET A 1 7.82 10.38 -39.53
N PHE A 2 6.59 10.30 -39.03
CA PHE A 2 6.06 11.32 -38.12
C PHE A 2 6.54 11.03 -36.70
N ASP A 3 7.07 12.05 -36.01
CA ASP A 3 7.45 11.96 -34.60
C ASP A 3 6.27 12.41 -33.72
N CYS A 4 5.55 11.43 -33.17
CA CYS A 4 4.42 11.66 -32.26
C CYS A 4 4.85 11.57 -30.77
N SER A 5 6.15 11.60 -30.48
CA SER A 5 6.67 11.42 -29.11
C SER A 5 6.09 12.43 -28.12
N LYS A 6 5.86 13.67 -28.56
CA LYS A 6 5.27 14.73 -27.73
C LYS A 6 3.84 14.38 -27.32
N ASP A 7 3.02 13.91 -28.26
CA ASP A 7 1.60 13.65 -28.02
C ASP A 7 1.40 12.42 -27.14
N VAL A 8 2.20 11.35 -27.35
CA VAL A 8 2.17 10.14 -26.52
C VAL A 8 2.56 10.45 -25.08
N ARG A 9 3.62 11.24 -24.86
CA ARG A 9 4.04 11.66 -23.52
C ARG A 9 2.97 12.53 -22.85
N ALA A 10 2.42 13.50 -23.57
CA ALA A 10 1.34 14.34 -23.04
C ALA A 10 0.13 13.50 -22.61
N PHE A 11 -0.27 12.52 -23.43
CA PHE A 11 -1.36 11.61 -23.05
C PHE A 11 -1.01 10.76 -21.83
N HIS A 12 0.18 10.18 -21.79
CA HIS A 12 0.65 9.39 -20.65
C HIS A 12 0.60 10.20 -19.34
N ASP A 13 1.16 11.40 -19.35
CA ASP A 13 1.26 12.24 -18.15
C ASP A 13 -0.11 12.76 -17.70
N GLN A 14 -1.04 13.00 -18.64
CA GLN A 14 -2.35 13.58 -18.33
C GLN A 14 -3.43 12.54 -18.05
N LYS A 15 -3.37 11.36 -18.66
CA LYS A 15 -4.48 10.39 -18.69
C LYS A 15 -4.11 9.01 -18.17
N VAL A 16 -2.82 8.69 -18.05
CA VAL A 16 -2.37 7.35 -17.63
C VAL A 16 -1.84 7.39 -16.20
N VAL A 17 -0.85 8.24 -15.91
CA VAL A 17 -0.21 8.28 -14.58
C VAL A 17 -1.12 8.91 -13.55
N LEU A 18 -1.18 8.31 -12.36
CA LEU A 18 -1.92 8.86 -11.23
C LEU A 18 -1.37 10.26 -10.84
N PRO A 19 -2.20 11.33 -10.82
CA PRO A 19 -1.74 12.67 -10.48
C PRO A 19 -1.17 12.77 -9.06
N GLN A 20 -0.26 13.72 -8.83
CA GLN A 20 0.41 13.90 -7.54
C GLN A 20 -0.56 14.12 -6.37
N ALA A 21 -1.69 14.80 -6.61
CA ALA A 21 -2.72 15.02 -5.60
C ALA A 21 -3.34 13.69 -5.11
N GLU A 22 -3.64 12.79 -6.05
CA GLU A 22 -4.14 11.44 -5.75
C GLU A 22 -3.07 10.58 -5.10
N GLN A 23 -1.82 10.60 -5.59
CA GLN A 23 -0.70 9.91 -4.93
C GLN A 23 -0.52 10.36 -3.46
N SER A 24 -0.73 11.66 -3.19
CA SER A 24 -0.68 12.22 -1.84
C SER A 24 -1.87 11.74 -0.99
N ALA A 25 -3.06 11.60 -1.58
CA ALA A 25 -4.20 11.00 -0.93
C ALA A 25 -3.95 9.52 -0.59
N MET A 26 -3.35 8.76 -1.51
CA MET A 26 -2.96 7.36 -1.28
C MET A 26 -1.95 7.23 -0.13
N ARG A 27 -0.97 8.15 -0.03
CA ARG A 27 -0.06 8.20 1.13
C ARG A 27 -0.80 8.41 2.45
N ARG A 28 -1.75 9.34 2.51
CA ARG A 28 -2.57 9.56 3.72
C ARG A 28 -3.41 8.33 4.09
N ARG A 29 -4.02 7.66 3.09
CA ARG A 29 -4.78 6.42 3.30
C ARG A 29 -3.90 5.30 3.86
N ARG A 30 -2.70 5.13 3.31
CA ARG A 30 -1.70 4.17 3.85
C ARG A 30 -1.38 4.47 5.31
N ASP A 31 -1.04 5.71 5.63
CA ASP A 31 -0.66 6.10 6.99
C ASP A 31 -1.82 5.88 7.99
N ALA A 32 -3.04 6.24 7.60
CA ALA A 32 -4.23 5.96 8.40
C ALA A 32 -4.45 4.44 8.64
N ASN A 33 -4.21 3.60 7.62
CA ASN A 33 -4.30 2.15 7.76
C ASN A 33 -3.22 1.58 8.69
N ARG A 34 -1.97 2.07 8.60
CA ARG A 34 -0.87 1.68 9.49
C ARG A 34 -1.18 2.04 10.95
N ASP A 35 -1.70 3.24 11.19
CA ASP A 35 -2.06 3.69 12.53
C ASP A 35 -3.23 2.89 13.10
N ARG A 36 -4.26 2.64 12.28
CA ARG A 36 -5.41 1.80 12.67
C ARG A 36 -4.97 0.38 13.02
N LEU A 37 -4.09 -0.23 12.23
CA LEU A 37 -3.60 -1.58 12.48
C LEU A 37 -2.78 -1.65 13.78
N ARG A 38 -1.82 -0.73 13.98
CA ARG A 38 -1.03 -0.67 15.22
C ARG A 38 -1.90 -0.51 16.45
N LYS A 39 -2.92 0.37 16.36
CA LYS A 39 -3.86 0.59 17.45
C LYS A 39 -4.65 -0.67 17.76
N GLY A 40 -5.24 -1.31 16.74
CA GLY A 40 -6.05 -2.52 16.92
C GLY A 40 -5.24 -3.68 17.52
N LEU A 41 -4.04 -3.94 17.00
CA LEU A 41 -3.15 -4.98 17.55
C LEU A 41 -2.83 -4.73 19.02
N LYS A 42 -2.48 -3.48 19.37
CA LYS A 42 -2.20 -3.11 20.76
C LYS A 42 -3.42 -3.30 21.68
N GLU A 43 -4.61 -2.88 21.23
CA GLU A 43 -5.85 -3.00 22.01
C GLU A 43 -6.25 -4.46 22.25
N ASN A 44 -5.93 -5.35 21.30
CA ASN A 44 -6.15 -6.79 21.42
C ASN A 44 -5.07 -7.54 22.22
N GLY A 45 -3.93 -6.89 22.51
CA GLY A 45 -2.76 -7.56 23.07
C GLY A 45 -2.02 -8.46 22.07
N ASP A 46 -2.24 -8.23 20.77
CA ASP A 46 -1.58 -8.95 19.68
C ASP A 46 -0.14 -8.44 19.44
N PRO A 47 0.72 -9.25 18.79
CA PRO A 47 2.08 -8.85 18.42
C PRO A 47 2.13 -7.52 17.65
N ALA A 48 3.11 -6.69 17.98
CA ALA A 48 3.37 -5.47 17.22
C ALA A 48 4.11 -5.79 15.91
N PRO A 49 3.79 -5.11 14.79
CA PRO A 49 4.56 -5.22 13.56
C PRO A 49 5.99 -4.71 13.77
N ILE A 50 6.97 -5.39 13.16
CA ILE A 50 8.36 -4.93 13.13
C ILE A 50 8.58 -3.85 12.08
N GLU A 51 7.88 -3.94 10.93
CA GLU A 51 8.00 -2.97 9.87
C GLU A 51 6.80 -3.00 8.91
N PHE A 52 6.72 -1.93 8.11
CA PHE A 52 5.78 -1.80 7.02
C PHE A 52 6.53 -1.49 5.73
N VAL A 53 6.42 -2.37 4.74
CA VAL A 53 7.15 -2.24 3.47
C VAL A 53 6.17 -2.00 2.34
N LYS A 54 6.28 -0.83 1.72
CA LYS A 54 5.54 -0.51 0.51
C LYS A 54 6.00 -1.42 -0.63
N GLN A 55 5.07 -1.94 -1.41
CA GLN A 55 5.37 -2.79 -2.56
C GLN A 55 4.48 -2.42 -3.76
N GLY A 56 4.57 -3.23 -4.82
CA GLY A 56 3.70 -3.11 -5.99
C GLY A 56 3.81 -1.78 -6.75
N SER A 57 2.77 -1.48 -7.53
CA SER A 57 2.71 -0.27 -8.36
C SER A 57 2.78 1.02 -7.53
N TYR A 58 2.27 0.97 -6.30
CA TYR A 58 2.34 2.05 -5.33
C TYR A 58 3.78 2.40 -4.95
N ALA A 59 4.62 1.41 -4.68
CA ALA A 59 6.03 1.64 -4.37
C ALA A 59 6.84 2.09 -5.60
N MET A 60 6.50 1.56 -6.79
CA MET A 60 7.19 1.87 -8.04
C MET A 60 6.75 3.18 -8.70
N LEU A 61 5.73 3.87 -8.16
CA LEU A 61 5.14 5.09 -8.73
C LEU A 61 4.56 4.89 -10.14
N THR A 62 4.02 3.70 -10.41
CA THR A 62 3.44 3.31 -11.71
C THR A 62 1.93 3.09 -11.64
N MET A 63 1.26 3.63 -10.63
CA MET A 63 -0.19 3.58 -10.50
C MET A 63 -0.88 4.28 -11.66
N LEU A 64 -1.97 3.68 -12.13
CA LEU A 64 -2.76 4.20 -13.24
C LEU A 64 -3.98 4.97 -12.75
N GLN A 65 -4.41 5.97 -13.53
CA GLN A 65 -5.71 6.60 -13.34
C GLN A 65 -6.82 5.57 -13.58
N HIS A 66 -7.81 5.53 -12.69
CA HIS A 66 -8.98 4.68 -12.81
C HIS A 66 -10.23 5.56 -12.71
N PRO A 67 -11.22 5.45 -13.61
CA PRO A 67 -12.39 6.35 -13.64
C PRO A 67 -13.18 6.43 -12.33
N THR A 68 -13.16 5.35 -11.55
CA THR A 68 -13.84 5.25 -10.25
C THR A 68 -12.91 5.42 -9.05
N ASN A 69 -11.65 5.83 -9.28
CA ASN A 69 -10.59 5.90 -8.26
C ASN A 69 -10.38 4.59 -7.48
N ASP A 70 -10.55 3.46 -8.17
CA ASP A 70 -10.34 2.11 -7.63
C ASP A 70 -8.85 1.79 -7.62
N TYR A 71 -8.16 2.32 -6.61
CA TYR A 71 -6.72 2.25 -6.48
C TYR A 71 -6.32 1.33 -5.33
N ASP A 72 -5.40 0.41 -5.61
CA ASP A 72 -4.82 -0.45 -4.60
C ASP A 72 -3.59 0.17 -3.93
N ILE A 73 -3.41 -0.18 -2.65
CA ILE A 73 -2.18 0.10 -1.89
C ILE A 73 -1.60 -1.23 -1.46
N ASP A 74 -0.48 -1.59 -2.06
CA ASP A 74 0.29 -2.73 -1.58
C ASP A 74 1.26 -2.28 -0.48
N ASP A 75 0.92 -2.58 0.77
CA ASP A 75 1.72 -2.22 1.95
C ASP A 75 1.84 -3.42 2.88
N GLY A 76 2.96 -4.14 2.79
CA GLY A 76 3.24 -5.33 3.57
C GLY A 76 3.45 -5.00 5.04
N VAL A 77 3.00 -5.89 5.91
CA VAL A 77 3.16 -5.80 7.37
C VAL A 77 3.93 -7.02 7.83
N TYR A 78 5.04 -6.79 8.52
CA TYR A 78 5.97 -7.86 8.91
C TYR A 78 5.95 -8.02 10.42
N PHE A 79 6.01 -9.27 10.85
CA PHE A 79 6.06 -9.69 12.25
C PHE A 79 7.23 -10.64 12.43
N ARG A 80 7.79 -10.71 13.65
CA ARG A 80 8.70 -11.82 13.95
C ARG A 80 7.89 -13.09 14.04
N LYS A 81 8.44 -14.17 13.48
CA LYS A 81 7.77 -15.47 13.53
C LYS A 81 7.57 -15.91 14.98
N GLU A 82 8.56 -15.66 15.83
CA GLU A 82 8.56 -16.03 17.25
C GLU A 82 7.45 -15.34 18.06
N ASP A 83 6.99 -14.16 17.62
CA ASP A 83 5.91 -13.43 18.29
C ASP A 83 4.52 -13.95 17.86
N LEU A 84 4.42 -14.65 16.72
CA LEU A 84 3.17 -15.20 16.19
C LEU A 84 2.84 -16.55 16.82
N VAL A 85 2.75 -16.59 18.14
CA VAL A 85 2.44 -17.79 18.92
C VAL A 85 1.20 -17.53 19.79
N GLY A 86 0.17 -18.35 19.64
CA GLY A 86 -1.06 -18.24 20.42
C GLY A 86 -0.89 -18.64 21.88
N SER A 87 -1.90 -18.34 22.70
CA SER A 87 -1.88 -18.59 24.15
C SER A 87 -1.63 -20.05 24.57
N ARG A 88 -1.89 -21.01 23.67
CA ARG A 88 -1.64 -22.45 23.88
C ARG A 88 -0.29 -22.93 23.31
N GLY A 89 0.58 -22.02 22.87
CA GLY A 89 1.93 -22.33 22.38
C GLY A 89 2.01 -22.78 20.93
N ALA A 90 0.89 -22.82 20.19
CA ALA A 90 0.89 -23.12 18.76
C ALA A 90 1.12 -21.86 17.92
N GLU A 91 1.74 -21.99 16.75
CA GLU A 91 1.87 -20.89 15.78
C GLU A 91 0.48 -20.33 15.41
N MET A 92 0.37 -19.00 15.32
CA MET A 92 -0.84 -18.35 14.85
C MET A 92 -1.07 -18.68 13.38
N SER A 93 -2.33 -18.87 13.02
CA SER A 93 -2.76 -19.16 11.66
C SER A 93 -3.73 -18.08 11.19
N ALA A 94 -3.91 -17.93 9.89
CA ALA A 94 -4.90 -17.02 9.31
C ALA A 94 -6.36 -17.52 9.45
N LEU A 95 -6.54 -18.71 10.03
CA LEU A 95 -7.82 -19.40 10.28
C LEU A 95 -8.15 -19.43 11.77
#